data_AF-A0A3D5P249-F1
#
_entry.id   AF-A0A3D5P249-F1
#
_cell.length_a   1.000
_cell.length_b   1.000
_cell.length_c   1.000
_cell.angle_alpha   90.00
_cell.angle_beta   90.00
_cell.angle_gamma   90.00
#
_symmetry.space_group_name_H-M   'P 1'
#
loop_
_entity.id
_entity.type
_entity.pdbx_description
1 polymer ?
#
loop_
_entity_poly.entity_id
_entity_poly.type
_entity_poly.pdbx_seq_one_letter_code
_entity_poly.pdbx_strand_id
1 'polypeptide(L)'
;EKTTRDSGLIAQAAFMRYYLAAEIEHDSTAAMVEKSHIQTNYPALYEKFFVVHEKPAQPLQSEADFMAAEKAFLADHDREMAAQIYERIVADSSRADSPWRERSLFNLGWMYDHYLMNQDKAKGYYSRFLKEYPESELVNRAQERLNLIAPKGEIETSKIPDPQETQIQAEQPERPDPQSRDRDPNKAEEK
;
A
#
# COMPACT_ATOMS: atom_id res chain seq x y z
N GLU A 1 -13.52 27.13 31.39
CA GLU A 1 -12.76 26.26 30.46
C GLU A 1 -12.44 27.02 29.18
N LYS A 2 -11.39 26.64 28.43
CA LYS A 2 -11.22 27.00 27.01
C LYS A 2 -11.35 25.73 26.18
N THR A 3 -12.28 25.75 25.24
CA THR A 3 -12.76 24.55 24.54
C THR A 3 -11.67 24.00 23.60
N THR A 4 -11.58 22.67 23.48
CA THR A 4 -10.62 21.98 22.59
C THR A 4 -10.64 22.46 21.13
N ARG A 5 -11.76 23.05 20.68
CA ARG A 5 -11.94 23.68 19.37
C ARG A 5 -11.07 24.92 19.16
N ASP A 6 -10.82 25.72 20.19
CA ASP A 6 -9.93 26.88 20.13
C ASP A 6 -8.48 26.44 19.91
N SER A 7 -8.05 25.40 20.63
CA SER A 7 -6.70 24.83 20.52
C SER A 7 -6.36 24.38 19.09
N GLY A 8 -7.33 23.80 18.38
CA GLY A 8 -7.17 23.39 16.98
C GLY A 8 -6.98 24.57 16.02
N LEU A 9 -7.75 25.64 16.18
CA LEU A 9 -7.64 26.86 15.37
C LEU A 9 -6.32 27.59 15.63
N ILE A 10 -5.87 27.64 16.89
CA ILE A 10 -4.60 28.28 17.27
C ILE A 10 -3.41 27.48 16.70
N ALA A 11 -3.46 26.14 16.75
CA ALA A 11 -2.45 25.28 16.12
C ALA A 11 -2.36 25.49 14.60
N GLN A 12 -3.51 25.59 13.91
CA GLN A 12 -3.56 25.93 12.48
C GLN A 12 -2.99 27.33 12.19
N ALA A 13 -3.31 28.32 13.02
CA ALA A 13 -2.78 29.67 12.88
C ALA A 13 -1.25 29.73 13.04
N ALA A 14 -0.67 28.98 13.97
CA ALA A 14 0.78 28.87 14.13
C ALA A 14 1.44 28.24 12.88
N PHE A 15 0.88 27.14 12.36
CA PHE A 15 1.39 26.51 11.14
C PHE A 15 1.30 27.45 9.91
N MET A 16 0.22 28.21 9.76
CA MET A 16 0.09 29.19 8.67
C MET A 16 1.12 30.33 8.77
N ARG A 17 1.50 30.77 9.98
CA ARG A 17 2.58 31.77 10.17
C ARG A 17 3.94 31.23 9.76
N TYR A 18 4.26 30.00 10.17
CA TYR A 18 5.46 29.31 9.71
C TYR A 18 5.52 29.24 8.17
N TYR A 19 4.41 28.83 7.54
CA TYR A 19 4.34 28.71 6.08
C TYR A 19 4.50 30.06 5.36
N LEU A 20 3.85 31.11 5.85
CA LEU A 20 3.97 32.48 5.33
C LEU A 20 5.43 32.96 5.40
N ALA A 21 6.08 32.81 6.55
CA ALA A 21 7.47 33.24 6.75
C ALA A 21 8.46 32.44 5.87
N ALA A 22 8.28 31.13 5.74
CA ALA A 22 9.18 30.26 4.99
C ALA A 22 9.03 30.36 3.46
N GLU A 23 7.80 30.25 2.96
CA GLU A 23 7.52 30.02 1.53
C GLU A 23 7.10 31.28 0.77
N ILE A 24 6.64 32.33 1.47
CA ILE A 24 6.12 33.56 0.83
C ILE A 24 7.04 34.75 1.13
N GLU A 25 7.48 34.91 2.37
CA GLU A 25 8.37 36.01 2.78
C GLU A 25 9.86 35.65 2.67
N HIS A 26 10.17 34.35 2.60
CA HIS A 26 11.52 33.77 2.59
C HIS A 26 12.41 34.23 3.76
N ASP A 27 11.81 34.62 4.89
CA ASP A 27 12.52 34.93 6.13
C ASP A 27 12.77 33.66 6.94
N SER A 28 13.92 33.04 6.67
CA SER A 28 14.44 31.87 7.39
C SER A 28 14.51 32.07 8.92
N THR A 29 14.65 33.32 9.40
CA THR A 29 14.73 33.63 10.84
C THR A 29 13.35 33.60 11.47
N ALA A 30 12.37 34.29 10.86
CA ALA A 30 10.98 34.27 11.30
C ALA A 30 10.39 32.85 11.23
N ALA A 31 10.67 32.11 10.15
CA ALA A 31 10.28 30.72 9.99
C ALA A 31 10.87 29.81 11.08
N MET A 32 12.14 30.01 11.46
CA MET A 32 12.78 29.25 12.55
C MET A 32 12.14 29.55 13.92
N VAL A 33 11.80 30.82 14.19
CA VAL A 33 11.11 31.22 15.43
C VAL A 33 9.72 30.61 15.52
N GLU A 34 8.91 30.70 14.47
CA GLU A 34 7.56 30.10 14.44
C GLU A 34 7.63 28.56 14.52
N LYS A 35 8.60 27.92 13.87
CA LYS A 35 8.83 26.46 14.00
C LYS A 35 9.17 26.06 15.45
N SER A 36 10.02 26.83 16.13
CA SER A 36 10.37 26.60 17.55
C SER A 36 9.17 26.85 18.48
N HIS A 37 8.35 27.86 18.19
CA HIS A 37 7.10 28.11 18.89
C HIS A 37 6.12 26.93 18.73
N ILE A 38 5.99 26.36 17.53
CA ILE A 38 5.18 25.17 17.26
C ILE A 38 5.72 23.95 18.03
N GLN A 39 7.03 23.71 17.99
CA GLN A 39 7.68 22.62 18.72
C GLN A 39 7.39 22.65 20.22
N THR A 40 7.42 23.84 20.81
CA THR A 40 7.27 24.03 22.26
C THR A 40 5.81 23.96 22.71
N ASN A 41 4.88 24.55 21.95
CA ASN A 41 3.49 24.76 22.40
C ASN A 41 2.48 23.78 21.79
N TYR A 42 2.81 23.16 20.65
CA TYR A 42 1.93 22.23 19.93
C TYR A 42 2.71 20.96 19.54
N PRO A 43 3.27 20.18 20.49
CA PRO A 43 4.15 19.06 20.19
C PRO A 43 3.53 18.01 19.25
N ALA A 44 2.24 17.67 19.41
CA ALA A 44 1.56 16.75 18.49
C ALA A 44 1.38 17.33 17.05
N LEU A 45 1.33 18.67 16.91
CA LEU A 45 1.34 19.34 15.60
C LEU A 45 2.76 19.34 15.02
N TYR A 46 3.75 19.58 15.88
CA TYR A 46 5.17 19.49 15.50
C TYR A 46 5.51 18.09 15.01
N GLU A 47 5.11 17.04 15.74
CA GLU A 47 5.26 15.65 15.32
C GLU A 47 4.60 15.41 13.97
N LYS A 48 3.31 15.74 13.84
CA LYS A 48 2.52 15.51 12.62
C LYS A 48 3.06 16.19 11.35
N PHE A 49 3.65 17.38 11.46
CA PHE A 49 4.00 18.20 10.28
C PHE A 49 5.50 18.49 10.13
N PHE A 50 6.30 18.38 11.19
CA PHE A 50 7.73 18.70 11.20
C PHE A 50 8.60 17.49 11.60
N VAL A 51 8.04 16.49 12.29
CA VAL A 51 8.63 15.16 12.47
C VAL A 51 7.99 14.18 11.49
N VAL A 52 8.08 14.52 10.20
CA VAL A 52 8.16 13.46 9.19
C VAL A 52 9.39 12.64 9.54
N HIS A 53 9.23 11.33 9.78
CA HIS A 53 10.35 10.41 10.05
C HIS A 53 11.50 10.74 9.12
N GLU A 54 12.67 11.01 9.70
CA GLU A 54 13.73 11.80 9.07
C GLU A 54 13.87 11.48 7.58
N LYS A 55 13.56 12.44 6.72
CA LYS A 55 14.07 12.42 5.35
C LYS A 55 15.59 12.56 5.52
N PRO A 56 16.38 11.48 5.36
CA PRO A 56 17.73 11.49 5.89
C PRO A 56 18.58 12.52 5.13
N ALA A 57 19.53 13.13 5.83
CA ALA A 57 20.37 14.20 5.27
C ALA A 57 21.29 13.72 4.11
N GLN A 58 21.34 12.42 3.88
CA GLN A 58 21.80 11.76 2.66
C GLN A 58 20.60 10.99 2.09
N PRO A 59 20.44 10.85 0.76
CA PRO A 59 19.41 9.97 0.21
C PRO A 59 19.54 8.60 0.87
N LEU A 60 18.41 8.09 1.39
CA LEU A 60 18.36 6.79 2.05
C LEU A 60 19.00 5.80 1.08
N GLN A 61 19.89 4.89 1.49
CA GLN A 61 20.68 4.10 0.51
C GLN A 61 19.79 3.40 -0.53
N SER A 62 18.54 3.07 -0.18
CA SER A 62 17.50 2.58 -1.08
C SER A 62 17.08 3.53 -2.19
N GLU A 63 17.02 4.84 -1.92
CA GLU A 63 16.76 5.91 -2.89
C GLU A 63 17.93 6.03 -3.88
N ALA A 64 19.17 6.07 -3.37
CA ALA A 64 20.36 6.10 -4.21
C ALA A 64 20.49 4.81 -5.07
N ASP A 65 20.21 3.65 -4.49
CA ASP A 65 20.13 2.38 -5.20
C ASP A 65 18.99 2.41 -6.24
N PHE A 66 17.80 2.92 -5.91
CA PHE A 66 16.65 2.97 -6.83
C PHE A 66 16.94 3.88 -8.03
N MET A 67 17.53 5.05 -7.80
CA MET A 67 17.97 5.96 -8.87
C MET A 67 19.05 5.33 -9.75
N ALA A 68 19.96 4.52 -9.18
CA ALA A 68 20.94 3.76 -9.95
C ALA A 68 20.30 2.66 -10.81
N ALA A 69 19.29 1.95 -10.29
CA ALA A 69 18.52 0.96 -11.04
C ALA A 69 17.73 1.61 -12.20
N GLU A 70 17.07 2.74 -11.95
CA GLU A 70 16.36 3.50 -12.98
C GLU A 70 17.30 4.06 -14.04
N LYS A 71 18.51 4.52 -13.67
CA LYS A 71 19.54 4.89 -14.66
C LYS A 71 19.94 3.70 -15.51
N ALA A 72 20.24 2.56 -14.90
CA ALA A 72 20.61 1.35 -15.63
C ALA A 72 19.50 0.93 -16.61
N PHE A 73 18.24 0.99 -16.18
CA PHE A 73 17.08 0.65 -17.00
C PHE A 73 16.82 1.66 -18.14
N LEU A 74 16.75 2.95 -17.83
CA LEU A 74 16.29 3.99 -18.77
C LEU A 74 17.40 4.51 -19.67
N ALA A 75 18.61 4.74 -19.13
CA ALA A 75 19.70 5.40 -19.84
C ALA A 75 20.74 4.41 -20.38
N ASP A 76 21.18 3.45 -19.56
CA ASP A 76 22.23 2.50 -19.96
C ASP A 76 21.63 1.26 -20.69
N HIS A 77 20.29 1.13 -20.68
CA HIS A 77 19.50 0.01 -21.19
C HIS A 77 19.82 -1.38 -20.58
N ASP A 78 20.64 -1.42 -19.54
CA ASP A 78 21.04 -2.63 -18.83
C ASP A 78 19.92 -3.16 -17.91
N ARG A 79 19.16 -4.11 -18.45
CA ARG A 79 18.04 -4.79 -17.78
C ARG A 79 18.50 -5.68 -16.62
N GLU A 80 19.67 -6.29 -16.75
CA GLU A 80 20.21 -7.23 -15.78
C GLU A 80 20.77 -6.49 -14.57
N MET A 81 21.53 -5.42 -14.79
CA MET A 81 22.04 -4.54 -13.73
C MET A 81 20.89 -3.86 -12.97
N ALA A 82 19.87 -3.36 -13.68
CA ALA A 82 18.68 -2.79 -13.04
C ALA A 82 17.98 -3.81 -12.12
N ALA A 83 17.79 -5.05 -12.59
CA ALA A 83 17.23 -6.12 -11.78
C ALA A 83 18.10 -6.45 -10.55
N GLN A 84 19.43 -6.58 -10.70
CA GLN A 84 20.35 -6.85 -9.59
C GLN A 84 20.31 -5.76 -8.51
N ILE A 85 20.24 -4.49 -8.92
CA ILE A 85 20.14 -3.36 -7.98
C ILE A 85 18.80 -3.37 -7.25
N TYR A 86 17.68 -3.63 -7.94
CA TYR A 86 16.39 -3.80 -7.28
C TYR A 86 16.36 -5.02 -6.34
N GLU A 87 16.96 -6.15 -6.72
CA GLU A 87 17.07 -7.35 -5.87
C GLU A 87 17.78 -7.01 -4.55
N ARG A 88 18.83 -6.19 -4.59
CA ARG A 88 19.54 -5.68 -3.40
C ARG A 88 18.67 -4.78 -2.52
N ILE A 89 17.80 -3.94 -3.09
CA ILE A 89 16.87 -3.10 -2.31
C ILE A 89 15.84 -3.96 -1.57
N VAL A 90 15.32 -5.01 -2.22
CA VAL A 90 14.26 -5.85 -1.65
C VAL A 90 14.76 -6.98 -0.73
N ALA A 91 16.06 -7.29 -0.78
CA ALA A 91 16.72 -8.21 0.14
C ALA A 91 16.96 -7.58 1.53
N ASP A 92 17.15 -6.26 1.60
CA ASP A 92 17.35 -5.57 2.88
C ASP A 92 16.00 -5.34 3.60
N SER A 93 15.73 -6.22 4.56
CA SER A 93 14.51 -6.20 5.38
C SER A 93 14.43 -5.02 6.36
N SER A 94 15.53 -4.28 6.60
CA SER A 94 15.46 -3.04 7.41
C SER A 94 14.70 -1.90 6.71
N ARG A 95 14.41 -2.08 5.42
CA ARG A 95 13.74 -1.12 4.54
C ARG A 95 12.28 -1.50 4.25
N ALA A 96 11.65 -2.35 5.06
CA ALA A 96 10.30 -2.90 4.80
C ALA A 96 9.28 -1.81 4.41
N ASP A 97 9.20 -0.73 5.18
CA ASP A 97 8.27 0.39 4.99
C ASP A 97 8.78 1.46 3.99
N SER A 98 9.86 1.18 3.26
CA SER A 98 10.45 2.11 2.30
C SER A 98 9.68 2.11 0.98
N PRO A 99 9.21 3.26 0.47
CA PRO A 99 8.52 3.33 -0.83
C PRO A 99 9.41 2.88 -1.99
N TRP A 100 10.73 2.94 -1.81
CA TRP A 100 11.70 2.40 -2.76
C TRP A 100 11.66 0.87 -2.82
N ARG A 101 11.39 0.19 -1.71
CA ARG A 101 11.30 -1.27 -1.64
C ARG A 101 9.99 -1.79 -2.21
N GLU A 102 8.88 -1.09 -1.95
CA GLU A 102 7.59 -1.31 -2.62
C GLU A 102 7.75 -1.24 -4.15
N ARG A 103 8.24 -0.12 -4.66
CA ARG A 103 8.45 0.10 -6.09
C ARG A 103 9.44 -0.89 -6.70
N SER A 104 10.52 -1.23 -5.98
CA SER A 104 11.48 -2.23 -6.44
C SER A 104 10.86 -3.62 -6.57
N LEU A 105 9.98 -4.02 -5.65
CA LEU A 105 9.28 -5.31 -5.74
C LEU A 105 8.34 -5.38 -6.95
N PHE A 106 7.59 -4.31 -7.22
CA PHE A 106 6.78 -4.20 -8.43
C PHE A 106 7.64 -4.19 -9.71
N ASN A 107 8.69 -3.36 -9.74
CA ASN A 107 9.58 -3.21 -10.90
C ASN A 107 10.32 -4.52 -11.22
N LEU A 108 10.68 -5.34 -10.22
CA LEU A 108 11.24 -6.67 -10.44
C LEU A 108 10.25 -7.62 -11.12
N GLY A 109 8.99 -7.64 -10.65
CA GLY A 109 7.92 -8.37 -11.31
C GLY A 109 7.81 -7.97 -12.78
N TRP A 110 7.71 -6.67 -13.06
CA TRP A 110 7.63 -6.12 -14.41
C TRP A 110 8.87 -6.43 -15.28
N MET A 111 10.07 -6.34 -14.70
CA MET A 111 11.35 -6.57 -15.39
C MET A 111 11.48 -8.02 -15.85
N TYR A 112 11.18 -8.98 -14.96
CA TYR A 112 11.23 -10.40 -15.26
C TYR A 112 10.12 -10.86 -16.19
N ASP A 113 8.95 -10.20 -16.14
CA ASP A 113 7.79 -10.43 -17.01
C ASP A 113 8.04 -9.96 -18.46
N HIS A 114 8.57 -8.74 -18.66
CA HIS A 114 8.62 -8.10 -19.99
C HIS A 114 10.00 -8.07 -20.67
N TYR A 115 11.10 -8.13 -19.91
CA TYR A 115 12.45 -7.93 -20.45
C TYR A 115 13.37 -9.13 -20.28
N LEU A 116 13.38 -9.75 -19.10
CA LEU A 116 14.23 -10.91 -18.80
C LEU A 116 13.53 -12.26 -19.07
N MET A 117 12.27 -12.23 -19.51
CA MET A 117 11.47 -13.39 -19.95
C MET A 117 11.46 -14.58 -18.97
N ASN A 118 11.50 -14.29 -17.66
CA ASN A 118 11.50 -15.30 -16.60
C ASN A 118 10.20 -15.19 -15.80
N GLN A 119 9.17 -15.89 -16.28
CA GLN A 119 7.84 -15.83 -15.68
C GLN A 119 7.80 -16.35 -14.24
N ASP A 120 8.62 -17.33 -13.87
CA ASP A 120 8.65 -17.87 -12.50
C ASP A 120 9.19 -16.84 -11.50
N LYS A 121 10.25 -16.12 -11.85
CA LYS A 121 10.72 -14.97 -11.05
C LYS A 121 9.67 -13.87 -11.00
N ALA A 122 9.03 -13.54 -12.12
CA ALA A 122 7.96 -12.53 -12.16
C ALA A 122 6.77 -12.91 -11.24
N LYS A 123 6.29 -14.16 -11.32
CA LYS A 123 5.28 -14.73 -10.41
C LYS A 123 5.70 -14.54 -8.95
N GLY A 124 6.94 -14.89 -8.61
CA GLY A 124 7.50 -14.74 -7.26
C GLY A 124 7.50 -13.29 -6.76
N TYR A 125 7.95 -12.34 -7.59
CA TYR A 125 8.01 -10.93 -7.19
C TYR A 125 6.62 -10.27 -7.10
N TYR A 126 5.71 -10.51 -8.04
CA TYR A 126 4.33 -10.00 -7.93
C TYR A 126 3.59 -10.62 -6.73
N SER A 127 3.73 -11.92 -6.47
CA SER A 127 3.09 -12.57 -5.31
C SER A 127 3.64 -12.02 -3.99
N ARG A 128 4.96 -11.77 -3.93
CA ARG A 128 5.60 -11.13 -2.78
C ARG A 128 5.16 -9.69 -2.59
N PHE A 129 5.04 -8.92 -3.68
CA PHE A 129 4.52 -7.55 -3.68
C PHE A 129 3.10 -7.48 -3.10
N LEU A 130 2.18 -8.32 -3.59
CA LEU A 130 0.79 -8.36 -3.13
C LEU A 130 0.66 -8.74 -1.64
N LYS A 131 1.58 -9.57 -1.14
CA LYS A 131 1.63 -9.97 0.28
C LYS A 131 2.22 -8.89 1.18
N GLU A 132 3.23 -8.16 0.72
CA GLU A 132 3.96 -7.19 1.54
C GLU A 132 3.37 -5.77 1.47
N TYR A 133 2.66 -5.41 0.38
CA TYR A 133 2.05 -4.09 0.17
C TYR A 133 0.60 -4.18 -0.33
N PRO A 134 -0.33 -4.80 0.45
CA PRO A 134 -1.72 -5.00 0.04
C PRO A 134 -2.55 -3.71 -0.10
N GLU A 135 -2.05 -2.58 0.41
CA GLU A 135 -2.69 -1.25 0.31
C GLU A 135 -2.09 -0.36 -0.80
N SER A 136 -1.15 -0.88 -1.60
CA SER A 136 -0.54 -0.09 -2.68
C SER A 136 -1.48 0.12 -3.86
N GLU A 137 -1.44 1.33 -4.44
CA GLU A 137 -2.09 1.70 -5.71
C GLU A 137 -1.72 0.75 -6.88
N LEU A 138 -0.60 0.04 -6.79
CA LEU A 138 -0.13 -0.91 -7.81
C LEU A 138 -0.68 -2.34 -7.63
N VAL A 139 -1.41 -2.64 -6.55
CA VAL A 139 -1.97 -3.98 -6.25
C VAL A 139 -2.81 -4.53 -7.40
N ASN A 140 -3.76 -3.74 -7.91
CA ASN A 140 -4.61 -4.15 -9.03
C ASN A 140 -3.79 -4.52 -10.27
N ARG A 141 -2.72 -3.77 -10.55
CA ARG A 141 -1.82 -3.99 -11.69
C ARG A 141 -0.95 -5.23 -11.49
N ALA A 142 -0.43 -5.44 -10.29
CA ALA A 142 0.35 -6.63 -9.94
C ALA A 142 -0.51 -7.90 -10.01
N GLN A 143 -1.76 -7.86 -9.53
CA GLN A 143 -2.71 -8.96 -9.60
C GLN A 143 -3.13 -9.28 -11.05
N GLU A 144 -3.37 -8.26 -11.88
CA GLU A 144 -3.64 -8.42 -13.31
C GLU A 144 -2.47 -9.14 -14.01
N ARG A 145 -1.23 -8.64 -13.83
CA ARG A 145 -0.04 -9.27 -14.40
C ARG A 145 0.17 -10.69 -13.90
N LEU A 146 -0.01 -10.94 -12.60
CA LEU A 146 0.10 -12.28 -12.02
C LEU A 146 -0.93 -13.25 -12.64
N ASN A 147 -2.18 -12.83 -12.83
CA ASN A 147 -3.22 -13.64 -13.45
C ASN A 147 -2.93 -13.98 -14.93
N LEU A 148 -2.21 -13.11 -15.65
CA LEU A 148 -1.82 -13.33 -17.05
C LEU A 148 -0.66 -14.33 -17.18
N ILE A 149 0.30 -14.32 -16.26
CA ILE A 149 1.48 -15.21 -16.28
C ILE A 149 1.27 -16.53 -15.49
N ALA A 150 0.33 -16.54 -14.54
CA ALA A 150 -0.09 -17.70 -13.74
C ALA A 150 -1.60 -17.86 -13.81
N PRO A 151 -2.16 -18.45 -14.89
CA PRO A 151 -3.58 -18.74 -14.96
C PRO A 151 -4.01 -19.68 -13.81
N LYS A 152 -5.27 -19.55 -13.39
CA LYS A 152 -5.86 -20.13 -12.15
C LYS A 152 -5.76 -21.66 -11.94
N GLY A 153 -5.10 -22.41 -12.83
CA GLY A 153 -4.75 -23.82 -12.63
C GLY A 153 -3.49 -24.07 -11.81
N GLU A 154 -2.61 -23.07 -11.64
CA GLU A 154 -1.34 -23.21 -10.88
C GLU A 154 -1.37 -22.57 -9.48
N ILE A 155 -2.42 -21.80 -9.16
CA ILE A 155 -2.50 -21.09 -7.87
C ILE A 155 -3.05 -22.05 -6.81
N GLU A 156 -2.17 -22.90 -6.26
CA GLU A 156 -2.50 -23.68 -5.07
C GLU A 156 -2.88 -22.74 -3.90
N THR A 157 -4.11 -22.95 -3.45
CA THR A 157 -4.83 -22.23 -2.40
C THR A 157 -4.00 -22.01 -1.13
N SER A 158 -3.33 -20.86 -1.03
CA SER A 158 -2.65 -20.42 0.21
C SER A 158 -2.85 -18.92 0.49
N LYS A 159 -4.07 -18.59 0.93
CA LYS A 159 -4.38 -17.44 1.78
C LYS A 159 -3.93 -16.06 1.27
N ILE A 160 -4.64 -15.55 0.26
CA ILE A 160 -4.85 -14.10 0.10
C ILE A 160 -6.18 -13.79 0.81
N PRO A 161 -6.26 -12.86 1.78
CA PRO A 161 -7.54 -12.45 2.37
C PRO A 161 -8.34 -11.62 1.36
N ASP A 162 -9.60 -11.98 1.10
CA ASP A 162 -10.49 -11.26 0.18
C ASP A 162 -10.79 -9.82 0.63
N PRO A 163 -10.46 -8.79 -0.19
CA PRO A 163 -10.90 -7.42 0.04
C PRO A 163 -12.35 -7.22 -0.41
N GLN A 164 -13.28 -7.75 0.39
CA GLN A 164 -14.71 -7.37 0.46
C GLN A 164 -15.47 -7.20 -0.86
N GLU A 165 -16.09 -8.29 -1.36
CA GLU A 165 -17.26 -8.16 -2.23
C GLU A 165 -18.40 -7.46 -1.46
N THR A 166 -18.66 -6.20 -1.82
CA THR A 166 -19.84 -5.46 -1.33
C THR A 166 -21.09 -6.04 -2.01
N GLN A 167 -21.77 -6.96 -1.33
CA GLN A 167 -22.98 -7.61 -1.83
C GLN A 167 -24.15 -6.61 -1.90
N ILE A 168 -24.48 -6.17 -3.11
CA ILE A 168 -25.78 -5.57 -3.40
C ILE A 168 -26.80 -6.72 -3.47
N GLN A 169 -27.51 -6.94 -2.36
CA GLN A 169 -28.57 -7.94 -2.30
C GLN A 169 -29.79 -7.47 -3.10
N ALA A 170 -30.07 -8.14 -4.21
CA ALA A 170 -31.35 -8.04 -4.91
C ALA A 170 -32.18 -9.29 -4.59
N GLU A 171 -33.16 -9.14 -3.69
CA GLU A 171 -34.10 -10.22 -3.35
C GLU A 171 -34.93 -10.60 -4.59
N GLN A 172 -35.02 -11.90 -4.86
CA GLN A 172 -36.11 -12.48 -5.66
C GLN A 172 -36.80 -13.56 -4.82
N PRO A 173 -38.15 -13.55 -4.70
CA PRO A 173 -38.86 -14.49 -3.87
C PRO A 173 -38.96 -15.87 -4.55
N GLU A 174 -38.56 -16.92 -3.84
CA GLU A 174 -38.76 -18.30 -4.29
C GLU A 174 -40.25 -18.64 -4.41
N ARG A 175 -40.62 -19.33 -5.49
CA ARG A 175 -41.92 -19.99 -5.63
C ARG A 175 -41.79 -21.43 -5.11
N PRO A 176 -42.68 -21.91 -4.22
CA PRO A 176 -42.65 -23.31 -3.79
C PRO A 176 -43.25 -24.22 -4.87
N ASP A 177 -42.49 -25.20 -5.32
CA ASP A 177 -42.97 -26.28 -6.20
C ASP A 177 -43.47 -27.48 -5.36
N PRO A 178 -44.45 -28.29 -5.83
CA PRO A 178 -45.33 -29.04 -4.93
C PRO A 178 -44.99 -30.54 -4.78
N GLN A 179 -45.62 -31.12 -3.74
CA GLN A 179 -45.84 -32.56 -3.51
C GLN A 179 -44.61 -33.46 -3.27
N SER A 180 -44.57 -34.07 -2.09
CA SER A 180 -44.65 -35.54 -2.05
C SER A 180 -45.15 -36.14 -0.73
N ARG A 181 -46.22 -36.94 -0.88
CA ARG A 181 -46.53 -38.19 -0.14
C ARG A 181 -47.06 -38.07 1.29
N ASP A 182 -48.38 -38.05 1.35
CA ASP A 182 -49.14 -38.76 2.38
C ASP A 182 -48.61 -40.19 2.58
N ARG A 183 -48.32 -40.53 3.84
CA ARG A 183 -48.42 -41.90 4.36
C ARG A 183 -49.00 -41.83 5.76
N ASP A 184 -50.28 -42.15 5.85
CA ASP A 184 -50.99 -42.45 7.08
C ASP A 184 -50.66 -43.88 7.53
N PRO A 185 -50.27 -44.07 8.80
CA PRO A 185 -50.49 -45.36 9.44
C PRO A 185 -50.93 -45.19 10.90
N ASN A 186 -52.24 -45.04 11.16
CA ASN A 186 -52.76 -45.34 12.50
C ASN A 186 -54.15 -46.02 12.51
N LYS A 187 -54.15 -47.34 12.69
CA LYS A 187 -55.35 -48.13 13.03
C LYS A 187 -54.97 -49.39 13.82
N ALA A 188 -55.82 -49.74 14.80
CA ALA A 188 -55.61 -50.73 15.89
C ALA A 188 -54.60 -50.26 16.96
N GLU A 189 -54.81 -50.38 18.28
CA GLU A 189 -55.92 -50.85 19.16
C GLU A 189 -55.75 -50.13 20.54
N GLU A 190 -56.61 -50.16 21.57
CA GLU A 190 -57.75 -51.00 22.01
C GLU A 190 -58.68 -50.14 22.94
N LYS A 191 -59.88 -50.65 23.30
CA LYS A 191 -60.82 -50.26 24.41
C LYS A 191 -61.69 -49.00 24.26
#